data_AF-A0A291GL84-F1
#
_entry.id   AF-A0A291GL84-F1
#
_cell.length_a   1.000
_cell.length_b   1.000
_cell.length_c   1.000
_cell.angle_alpha   90.00
_cell.angle_beta   90.00
_cell.angle_gamma   90.00
#
_symmetry.space_group_name_H-M   'P 1'
#
loop_
_entity.id
_entity.type
_entity.pdbx_description
1 polymer ?
#
loop_
_entity_poly.entity_id
_entity_poly.type
_entity_poly.pdbx_seq_one_letter_code
_entity_poly.pdbx_strand_id
1 'polypeptide(L)'
;MKLALGTAAVSRGEQWPKIWNTKMGWGHALDEMDERLRGEFRNSLAPGGWEHQPLLESWSCTLDNDPVWAETVSTLRNYADKGRYHHLEQVAGRTGSTRSSGEMWNDVELAAIGSDESLADHHRRTQAGEPFGPFEHRLRSTVADSIKRWASIVCLFGMHGVLGEDWRALGADALSDDALPVRVLAGCRR
;
A
#
# COMPACT_ATOMS: atom_id res chain seq x y z
N MET A 1 -7.31 0.35 5.38
CA MET A 1 -6.68 1.29 6.35
C MET A 1 -7.66 1.80 7.40
N LYS A 2 -8.58 2.74 7.08
CA LYS A 2 -9.50 3.34 8.08
C LYS A 2 -10.33 2.30 8.84
N LEU A 3 -10.88 1.33 8.11
CA LEU A 3 -11.65 0.23 8.72
C LEU A 3 -10.78 -0.56 9.71
N ALA A 4 -9.65 -1.11 9.25
CA ALA A 4 -8.72 -1.87 10.07
C ALA A 4 -8.23 -1.11 11.32
N LEU A 5 -7.85 0.17 11.19
CA LEU A 5 -7.43 0.99 12.32
C LEU A 5 -8.58 1.29 13.29
N GLY A 6 -9.79 1.54 12.77
CA GLY A 6 -10.98 1.78 13.58
C GLY A 6 -11.40 0.55 14.38
N THR A 7 -11.39 -0.62 13.74
CA THR A 7 -11.70 -1.90 14.40
C THR A 7 -10.64 -2.26 15.43
N ALA A 8 -9.35 -2.02 15.13
CA ALA A 8 -8.27 -2.23 16.10
C ALA A 8 -8.45 -1.39 17.37
N ALA A 9 -8.86 -0.13 17.22
CA ALA A 9 -9.15 0.74 18.35
C ALA A 9 -10.34 0.21 19.18
N VAL A 10 -11.44 -0.18 18.52
CA VAL A 10 -12.63 -0.74 19.19
C VAL A 10 -12.29 -2.02 19.95
N SER A 11 -11.47 -2.91 19.37
CA SER A 11 -11.03 -4.15 20.04
C SER A 11 -10.21 -3.90 21.30
N ARG A 12 -9.58 -2.72 21.44
CA ARG A 12 -8.88 -2.30 22.67
C ARG A 12 -9.79 -1.62 23.70
N GLY A 13 -11.10 -1.54 23.44
CA GLY A 13 -12.04 -0.80 24.27
C GLY A 13 -11.98 0.71 24.07
N GLU A 14 -11.29 1.18 23.02
CA GLU A 14 -11.31 2.59 22.64
C GLU A 14 -12.60 2.92 21.88
N GLN A 15 -12.94 4.20 21.78
CA GLN A 15 -14.05 4.64 20.94
C GLN A 15 -13.64 4.62 19.47
N TRP A 16 -14.60 4.37 18.57
CA TRP A 16 -14.39 4.54 17.14
C TRP A 16 -13.79 5.93 16.84
N PRO A 17 -12.76 6.04 15.98
CA PRO A 17 -12.12 7.31 15.69
C PRO A 17 -13.15 8.36 15.25
N LYS A 18 -13.27 9.44 16.03
CA LYS A 18 -14.23 10.52 15.75
C LYS A 18 -13.98 11.11 14.36
N ILE A 19 -15.05 11.53 13.69
CA ILE A 19 -15.01 12.18 12.36
C ILE A 19 -13.99 13.32 12.28
N TRP A 20 -13.76 14.07 13.36
CA TRP A 20 -12.75 15.14 13.38
C TRP A 20 -11.32 14.61 13.24
N ASN A 21 -10.99 13.51 13.92
CA ASN A 21 -9.68 12.86 13.82
C ASN A 21 -9.46 12.27 12.42
N THR A 22 -10.53 11.82 11.77
CA THR A 22 -10.47 11.23 10.43
C THR A 22 -10.69 12.24 9.29
N LYS A 23 -11.05 13.50 9.55
CA LYS A 23 -11.23 14.56 8.54
C LYS A 23 -10.12 15.62 8.59
N MET A 24 -9.66 16.00 9.78
CA MET A 24 -8.59 16.99 10.00
C MET A 24 -7.24 16.37 10.38
N GLY A 25 -7.23 15.12 10.86
CA GLY A 25 -6.02 14.33 11.09
C GLY A 25 -5.71 13.40 9.92
N TRP A 26 -6.57 12.39 9.70
CA TRP A 26 -6.30 11.24 8.82
C TRP A 26 -7.17 11.25 7.54
N GLY A 27 -7.68 12.43 7.17
CA GLY A 27 -8.60 12.64 6.04
C GLY A 27 -8.13 11.94 4.77
N HIS A 28 -6.94 12.35 4.35
CA HIS A 28 -6.33 11.97 3.08
C HIS A 28 -4.84 11.59 3.21
N ALA A 29 -4.29 11.59 4.43
CA ALA A 29 -2.91 11.19 4.71
C ALA A 29 -2.78 9.65 4.68
N LEU A 30 -2.82 9.09 3.47
CA LEU A 30 -2.83 7.64 3.24
C LEU A 30 -1.53 6.96 3.72
N ASP A 31 -0.39 7.62 3.54
CA ASP A 31 0.93 7.22 4.03
C ASP A 31 1.01 7.20 5.57
N GLU A 32 0.47 8.20 6.27
CA GLU A 32 0.42 8.26 7.73
C GLU A 32 -0.48 7.15 8.30
N MET A 33 -1.60 6.88 7.62
CA MET A 33 -2.47 5.76 7.98
C MET A 33 -1.80 4.41 7.72
N ASP A 34 -1.08 4.27 6.61
CA ASP A 34 -0.31 3.07 6.28
C ASP A 34 0.80 2.82 7.32
N GLU A 35 1.61 3.82 7.62
CA GLU A 35 2.68 3.73 8.62
C GLU A 35 2.12 3.38 9.99
N ARG A 36 1.00 3.99 10.39
CA ARG A 36 0.35 3.66 11.66
C ARG A 36 -0.13 2.22 11.67
N LEU A 37 -0.78 1.76 10.60
CA LEU A 37 -1.25 0.38 10.49
C LEU A 37 -0.10 -0.63 10.56
N ARG A 38 1.01 -0.35 9.86
CA ARG A 38 2.24 -1.15 9.96
C ARG A 38 2.84 -1.12 11.37
N GLY A 39 2.76 0.03 12.04
CA GLY A 39 3.12 0.17 13.46
C GLY A 39 2.28 -0.72 14.38
N GLU A 40 0.96 -0.79 14.18
CA GLU A 40 0.08 -1.70 14.92
C GLU A 40 0.48 -3.16 14.69
N PHE A 41 0.78 -3.57 13.46
CA PHE A 41 1.27 -4.93 13.19
C PHE A 41 2.58 -5.22 13.94
N ARG A 42 3.57 -4.33 13.84
CA ARG A 42 4.86 -4.50 14.53
C ARG A 42 4.68 -4.62 16.04
N ASN A 43 3.83 -3.76 16.63
CA ASN A 43 3.56 -3.78 18.07
C ASN A 43 2.84 -5.06 18.51
N SER A 44 1.87 -5.54 17.73
CA SER A 44 1.16 -6.79 18.03
C SER A 44 2.05 -8.03 17.89
N LEU A 45 3.00 -8.03 16.95
CA LEU A 45 3.90 -9.16 16.73
C LEU A 45 5.08 -9.20 17.71
N ALA A 46 5.49 -8.06 18.28
CA ALA A 46 6.67 -7.95 19.13
C ALA A 46 6.69 -8.88 20.37
N PRO A 47 5.56 -9.11 21.08
CA PRO A 47 5.53 -10.05 22.21
C PRO A 47 5.76 -11.52 21.81
N GLY A 48 5.58 -11.86 20.53
CA GLY A 48 5.60 -13.23 20.04
C GLY A 48 4.42 -14.07 20.52
N GLY A 49 4.50 -15.40 20.29
CA GLY A 49 3.47 -16.35 20.73
C GLY A 49 2.32 -16.60 19.75
N TRP A 50 2.40 -16.04 18.54
CA TRP A 50 1.43 -16.31 17.48
C TRP A 50 1.69 -17.68 16.82
N GLU A 51 0.62 -18.43 16.50
CA GLU A 51 0.69 -19.76 15.89
C GLU A 51 1.55 -19.79 14.60
N HIS A 52 1.49 -18.71 13.82
CA HIS A 52 2.25 -18.55 12.58
C HIS A 52 3.21 -17.36 12.63
N GLN A 53 3.86 -17.13 13.79
CA GLN A 53 4.77 -15.99 14.00
C GLN A 53 5.76 -15.76 12.85
N PRO A 54 6.52 -16.77 12.34
CA PRO A 54 7.51 -16.52 11.29
C PRO A 54 6.88 -16.03 9.98
N LEU A 55 5.68 -16.53 9.65
CA LEU A 55 4.94 -16.11 8.47
C LEU A 55 4.46 -14.65 8.62
N LEU A 56 3.88 -14.31 9.77
CA LEU A 56 3.42 -12.96 10.07
C LEU A 56 4.56 -11.93 10.04
N GLU A 57 5.72 -12.30 10.59
CA GLU A 57 6.93 -11.47 10.54
C GLU A 57 7.45 -11.30 9.10
N SER A 58 7.39 -12.35 8.27
CA SER A 58 7.77 -12.26 6.85
C SER A 58 6.85 -11.34 6.06
N TRP A 59 5.55 -11.30 6.40
CA TRP A 59 4.57 -10.39 5.81
C TRP A 59 4.77 -8.95 6.28
N SER A 60 5.02 -8.74 7.59
CA SER A 60 5.36 -7.41 8.11
C SER A 60 6.61 -6.86 7.41
N CYS A 61 7.67 -7.67 7.31
CA CYS A 61 8.88 -7.31 6.57
C CYS A 61 8.57 -6.98 5.11
N THR A 62 7.72 -7.78 4.46
CA THR A 62 7.32 -7.56 3.07
C THR A 62 6.64 -6.21 2.88
N LEU A 63 5.73 -5.82 3.77
CA LEU A 63 5.08 -4.51 3.72
C LEU A 63 6.07 -3.36 3.94
N ASP A 64 6.99 -3.52 4.90
CA ASP A 64 7.97 -2.48 5.24
C ASP A 64 9.02 -2.25 4.15
N ASN A 65 9.24 -3.25 3.28
CA ASN A 65 10.29 -3.22 2.26
C ASN A 65 9.75 -3.29 0.82
N ASP A 66 8.46 -3.04 0.59
CA ASP A 66 7.90 -2.97 -0.77
C ASP A 66 8.06 -1.54 -1.34
N PRO A 67 9.05 -1.29 -2.22
CA PRO A 67 9.32 0.05 -2.74
C PRO A 67 8.19 0.55 -3.65
N VAL A 68 7.48 -0.36 -4.32
CA VAL A 68 6.38 -0.02 -5.23
C VAL A 68 5.19 0.46 -4.42
N TRP A 69 4.88 -0.22 -3.30
CA TRP A 69 3.84 0.21 -2.39
C TRP A 69 4.15 1.58 -1.77
N ALA A 70 5.39 1.80 -1.32
CA ALA A 70 5.82 3.07 -0.73
C ALA A 70 5.57 4.26 -1.67
N GLU A 71 5.96 4.14 -2.95
CA GLU A 71 5.67 5.18 -3.94
C GLU A 71 4.18 5.27 -4.29
N THR A 72 3.47 4.14 -4.30
CA THR A 72 2.03 4.11 -4.59
C THR A 72 1.24 4.86 -3.51
N VAL A 73 1.49 4.61 -2.22
CA VAL A 73 0.76 5.25 -1.13
C VAL A 73 1.04 6.76 -1.08
N SER A 74 2.30 7.16 -1.34
CA SER A 74 2.70 8.56 -1.51
C SER A 74 1.96 9.23 -2.68
N THR A 75 1.91 8.56 -3.84
CA THR A 75 1.19 9.04 -5.03
C THR A 75 -0.29 9.23 -4.75
N LEU A 76 -0.93 8.27 -4.08
CA LEU A 76 -2.35 8.36 -3.71
C LEU A 76 -2.62 9.50 -2.71
N ARG A 77 -1.74 9.71 -1.73
CA ARG A 77 -1.81 10.89 -0.83
C ARG A 77 -1.76 12.18 -1.64
N ASN A 78 -0.76 12.32 -2.50
CA ASN A 78 -0.54 13.53 -3.28
C ASN A 78 -1.72 13.82 -4.21
N TYR A 79 -2.30 12.79 -4.80
CA TYR A 79 -3.53 12.90 -5.59
C TYR A 79 -4.71 13.39 -4.76
N ALA A 80 -4.87 12.85 -3.54
CA ALA A 80 -5.94 13.20 -2.62
C ALA A 80 -5.81 14.60 -2.01
N ASP A 81 -4.60 15.14 -1.87
CA ASP A 81 -4.36 16.50 -1.35
C ASP A 81 -4.48 17.56 -2.45
N LYS A 82 -3.72 17.37 -3.54
CA LYS A 82 -3.46 18.43 -4.54
C LYS A 82 -3.62 17.98 -5.98
N GLY A 83 -3.27 16.73 -6.29
CA GLY A 83 -3.19 16.25 -7.68
C GLY A 83 -4.53 16.31 -8.43
N ARG A 84 -5.67 16.11 -7.75
CA ARG A 84 -7.00 16.23 -8.39
C ARG A 84 -7.34 17.63 -8.91
N TYR A 85 -6.64 18.66 -8.44
CA TYR A 85 -6.85 20.05 -8.84
C TYR A 85 -5.83 20.57 -9.85
N HIS A 86 -4.81 19.78 -10.19
CA HIS A 86 -3.68 20.21 -11.02
C HIS A 86 -4.11 20.91 -12.33
N HIS A 87 -4.98 20.27 -13.12
CA HIS A 87 -5.48 20.86 -14.37
C HIS A 87 -6.41 22.06 -14.14
N LEU A 88 -7.16 22.08 -13.04
CA LEU A 88 -8.02 23.21 -12.68
C LEU A 88 -7.19 24.43 -12.28
N GLU A 89 -6.06 24.23 -11.60
CA GLU A 89 -5.11 25.29 -11.25
C GLU A 89 -4.43 25.86 -12.49
N GLN A 90 -4.05 25.00 -13.45
CA GLN A 90 -3.52 25.44 -14.75
C GLN A 90 -4.52 26.32 -15.51
N VAL A 91 -5.78 25.91 -15.61
CA VAL A 91 -6.85 26.70 -16.24
C VAL A 91 -7.08 28.02 -15.50
N ALA A 92 -6.96 28.03 -14.17
CA ALA A 92 -7.08 29.23 -13.35
C ALA A 92 -5.85 30.16 -13.39
N GLY A 93 -4.84 29.87 -14.20
CA GLY A 93 -3.61 30.67 -14.30
C GLY A 93 -2.72 30.60 -13.06
N ARG A 94 -2.98 29.64 -12.15
CA ARG A 94 -2.18 29.41 -10.94
C ARG A 94 -1.06 28.43 -11.29
N THR A 95 0.00 28.93 -11.91
CA THR A 95 1.19 28.12 -12.20
C THR A 95 2.11 28.09 -10.98
N GLY A 96 1.96 27.07 -10.15
CA GLY A 96 2.89 26.81 -9.05
C GLY A 96 2.25 26.10 -7.86
N SER A 97 2.39 24.77 -7.81
CA SER A 97 2.71 24.00 -6.60
C SER A 97 2.37 22.52 -6.72
N THR A 98 1.66 22.10 -7.77
CA THR A 98 1.11 20.75 -7.88
C THR A 98 1.78 19.99 -9.01
N ARG A 99 2.42 18.86 -8.69
CA ARG A 99 2.90 17.89 -9.69
C ARG A 99 1.69 17.35 -10.47
N SER A 100 1.89 17.01 -11.73
CA SER A 100 0.87 16.30 -12.51
C SER A 100 0.70 14.87 -12.00
N SER A 101 -0.47 14.27 -12.21
CA SER A 101 -0.67 12.85 -11.89
C SER A 101 0.27 11.94 -12.65
N GLY A 102 0.64 12.31 -13.90
CA GLY A 102 1.61 11.57 -14.70
C GLY A 102 3.01 11.56 -14.06
N GLU A 103 3.50 12.70 -13.60
CA GLU A 103 4.78 12.78 -12.89
C GLU A 103 4.79 11.98 -11.59
N MET A 104 3.66 11.91 -10.87
CA MET A 104 3.56 11.10 -9.65
C MET A 104 3.59 9.60 -9.97
N TRP A 105 2.80 9.16 -10.96
CA TRP A 105 2.80 7.74 -11.36
C TRP A 105 4.12 7.28 -11.97
N ASN A 106 4.88 8.18 -12.60
CA ASN A 106 6.22 7.87 -13.08
C ASN A 106 7.16 7.42 -11.95
N ASP A 107 7.05 7.97 -10.74
CA ASP A 107 7.87 7.52 -9.60
C ASP A 107 7.53 6.08 -9.20
N VAL A 108 6.23 5.71 -9.23
CA VAL A 108 5.76 4.34 -8.99
C VAL A 108 6.30 3.37 -10.06
N GLU A 109 6.25 3.79 -11.33
CA GLU A 109 6.77 3.00 -12.44
C GLU A 109 8.28 2.79 -12.32
N LEU A 110 9.04 3.84 -11.98
CA LEU A 110 10.48 3.76 -11.74
C LEU A 110 10.81 2.85 -10.55
N ALA A 111 10.04 2.90 -9.46
CA ALA A 111 10.21 1.98 -8.34
C ALA A 111 9.94 0.53 -8.74
N ALA A 112 8.89 0.27 -9.54
CA ALA A 112 8.58 -1.06 -10.06
C ALA A 112 9.73 -1.58 -10.94
N ILE A 113 10.21 -0.76 -11.89
CA ILE A 113 11.34 -1.08 -12.76
C ILE A 113 12.60 -1.34 -11.94
N GLY A 114 12.91 -0.52 -10.94
CA GLY A 114 14.09 -0.66 -10.09
C GLY A 114 14.06 -1.89 -9.17
N SER A 115 12.87 -2.42 -8.87
CA SER A 115 12.68 -3.55 -7.96
C SER A 115 12.68 -4.94 -8.63
N ASP A 116 12.52 -5.01 -9.95
CA ASP A 116 12.53 -6.27 -10.73
C ASP A 116 13.54 -6.15 -11.89
N GLU A 117 14.67 -6.85 -11.77
CA GLU A 117 15.73 -6.86 -12.79
C GLU A 117 15.22 -7.31 -14.17
N SER A 118 14.27 -8.25 -14.21
CA SER A 118 13.69 -8.72 -15.47
C SER A 118 12.75 -7.69 -16.10
N LEU A 119 12.07 -6.87 -15.28
CA LEU A 119 11.31 -5.73 -15.76
C LEU A 119 12.23 -4.58 -16.22
N ALA A 120 13.32 -4.32 -15.48
CA ALA A 120 14.36 -3.38 -15.89
C ALA A 120 14.99 -3.74 -17.24
N ASP A 121 15.24 -5.03 -17.47
CA ASP A 121 15.73 -5.50 -18.75
C ASP A 121 14.73 -5.28 -19.88
N HIS A 122 13.45 -5.61 -19.65
CA HIS A 122 12.38 -5.37 -20.63
C HIS A 122 12.22 -3.87 -20.95
N HIS A 123 12.38 -3.00 -19.96
CA HIS A 123 12.39 -1.55 -20.15
C HIS A 123 13.53 -1.10 -21.07
N ARG A 124 14.77 -1.58 -20.84
CA ARG A 124 15.92 -1.27 -21.70
C ARG A 124 15.70 -1.74 -23.14
N ARG A 125 15.16 -2.95 -23.33
CA ARG A 125 14.87 -3.49 -24.67
C ARG A 125 13.78 -2.69 -25.39
N THR A 126 12.77 -2.22 -24.66
CA THR A 126 11.73 -1.32 -25.19
C THR A 126 12.33 0.02 -25.62
N GLN A 127 13.23 0.61 -24.83
CA GLN A 127 13.98 1.81 -25.21
C GLN A 127 14.85 1.61 -26.46
N ALA A 128 15.31 0.37 -26.70
CA ALA A 128 16.06 -0.02 -27.89
C ALA A 128 15.18 -0.35 -29.12
N GLY A 129 13.85 -0.19 -29.02
CA GLY A 129 12.92 -0.34 -30.14
C GLY A 129 12.05 -1.60 -30.11
N GLU A 130 12.08 -2.41 -29.05
CA GLU A 130 11.08 -3.47 -28.88
C GLU A 130 9.65 -2.89 -28.66
N PRO A 131 8.59 -3.67 -28.97
CA PRO A 131 7.21 -3.22 -28.78
C PRO A 131 6.89 -2.80 -27.34
N PHE A 132 6.28 -1.63 -27.17
CA PHE A 132 5.92 -1.06 -25.85
C PHE A 132 4.81 -1.84 -25.13
N GLY A 133 3.82 -2.38 -25.85
CA GLY A 133 2.63 -3.00 -25.26
C GLY A 133 2.91 -4.13 -24.26
N PRO A 134 3.77 -5.12 -24.60
CA PRO A 134 4.17 -6.16 -23.65
C PRO A 134 4.87 -5.62 -22.39
N PHE A 135 5.71 -4.59 -22.53
CA PHE A 135 6.36 -3.93 -21.39
C PHE A 135 5.33 -3.21 -20.51
N GLU A 136 4.44 -2.43 -21.11
CA GLU A 136 3.38 -1.70 -20.40
C GLU A 136 2.49 -2.66 -19.61
N HIS A 137 2.07 -3.77 -20.21
CA HIS A 137 1.24 -4.77 -19.53
C HIS A 137 1.97 -5.33 -18.30
N ARG A 138 3.24 -5.72 -18.45
CA ARG A 138 4.02 -6.28 -17.34
C ARG A 138 4.25 -5.25 -16.24
N LEU A 139 4.56 -4.00 -16.59
CA LEU A 139 4.74 -2.90 -15.64
C LEU A 139 3.48 -2.69 -14.79
N ARG A 140 2.31 -2.62 -15.45
CA ARG A 140 1.01 -2.45 -14.79
C ARG A 140 0.67 -3.63 -13.90
N SER A 141 0.97 -4.86 -14.33
CA SER A 141 0.82 -6.05 -13.50
C SER A 141 1.69 -5.99 -12.25
N THR A 142 2.95 -5.59 -12.35
CA THR A 142 3.85 -5.46 -11.19
C THR A 142 3.33 -4.46 -10.16
N VAL A 143 2.83 -3.29 -10.61
CA VAL A 143 2.22 -2.29 -9.73
C VAL A 143 0.94 -2.82 -9.09
N ALA A 144 0.06 -3.44 -9.88
CA ALA A 144 -1.18 -4.03 -9.37
C ALA A 144 -0.90 -5.13 -8.33
N ASP A 145 0.10 -5.98 -8.57
CA ASP A 145 0.49 -7.05 -7.65
C ASP A 145 0.97 -6.50 -6.30
N SER A 146 1.71 -5.37 -6.28
CA SER A 146 2.11 -4.71 -5.03
C SER A 146 0.90 -4.21 -4.24
N ILE A 147 -0.04 -3.54 -4.90
CA ILE A 147 -1.28 -3.04 -4.26
C ILE A 147 -2.11 -4.21 -3.69
N LYS A 148 -2.30 -5.27 -4.49
CA LYS A 148 -3.05 -6.45 -4.07
C LYS A 148 -2.36 -7.19 -2.92
N ARG A 149 -1.03 -7.29 -2.95
CA ARG A 149 -0.23 -7.87 -1.87
C ARG A 149 -0.43 -7.11 -0.57
N TRP A 150 -0.36 -5.78 -0.60
CA TRP A 150 -0.64 -4.94 0.56
C TRP A 150 -2.02 -5.22 1.13
N ALA A 151 -3.06 -5.17 0.29
CA ALA A 151 -4.44 -5.40 0.72
C ALA A 151 -4.65 -6.80 1.31
N SER A 152 -4.07 -7.82 0.67
CA SER A 152 -4.15 -9.21 1.11
C SER A 152 -3.49 -9.41 2.47
N ILE A 153 -2.28 -8.87 2.68
CA ILE A 153 -1.58 -8.97 3.96
C ILE A 153 -2.40 -8.32 5.09
N VAL A 154 -2.96 -7.12 4.86
CA VAL A 154 -3.79 -6.43 5.87
C VAL A 154 -5.01 -7.26 6.29
N CYS A 155 -5.65 -7.93 5.34
CA CYS A 155 -6.82 -8.79 5.60
C CYS A 155 -6.41 -10.08 6.31
N LEU A 156 -5.31 -10.71 5.89
CA LEU A 156 -4.77 -11.92 6.50
C LEU A 156 -4.31 -11.68 7.95
N PHE A 157 -3.70 -10.52 8.24
CA PHE A 157 -3.44 -10.12 9.63
C PHE A 157 -4.71 -10.07 10.48
N GLY A 158 -5.84 -9.70 9.87
CA GLY A 158 -7.15 -9.80 10.51
C GLY A 158 -7.55 -11.22 10.82
N MET A 159 -7.45 -12.14 9.86
CA MET A 159 -7.80 -13.55 10.08
C MET A 159 -7.01 -14.18 11.25
N HIS A 160 -5.77 -13.75 11.45
CA HIS A 160 -4.94 -14.19 12.58
C HIS A 160 -5.19 -13.45 13.89
N GLY A 161 -6.08 -12.44 13.92
CA GLY A 161 -6.41 -11.68 15.13
C GLY A 161 -5.37 -10.64 15.53
N VAL A 162 -4.43 -10.29 14.65
CA VAL A 162 -3.31 -9.39 14.97
C VAL A 162 -3.76 -7.96 15.29
N LEU A 163 -4.92 -7.55 14.78
CA LEU A 163 -5.56 -6.27 15.12
C LEU A 163 -6.76 -6.43 16.07
N GLY A 164 -6.86 -7.54 16.80
CA GLY A 164 -7.97 -7.82 17.71
C GLY A 164 -9.16 -8.55 17.09
N GLU A 165 -10.10 -8.95 17.94
CA GLU A 165 -11.21 -9.84 17.58
C GLU A 165 -12.24 -9.20 16.65
N ASP A 166 -12.46 -7.87 16.72
CA ASP A 166 -13.40 -7.20 15.82
C ASP A 166 -12.86 -7.17 14.38
N TRP A 167 -11.55 -6.97 14.20
CA TRP A 167 -10.94 -7.07 12.87
C TRP A 167 -10.87 -8.54 12.42
N ARG A 168 -10.73 -9.49 13.33
CA ARG A 168 -10.78 -10.93 13.02
C ARG A 168 -12.10 -11.36 12.42
N ALA A 169 -13.21 -10.83 12.94
CA ALA A 169 -14.54 -11.10 12.41
C ALA A 169 -14.74 -10.56 10.98
N LEU A 170 -14.01 -9.51 10.59
CA LEU A 170 -14.19 -8.82 9.30
C LEU A 170 -13.08 -9.11 8.28
N GLY A 171 -11.90 -9.56 8.73
CA GLY A 171 -10.71 -9.67 7.89
C GLY A 171 -10.88 -10.63 6.72
N ALA A 172 -11.67 -11.69 6.89
CA ALA A 172 -11.99 -12.63 5.82
C ALA A 172 -12.94 -12.01 4.77
N ASP A 173 -13.98 -11.29 5.22
CA ASP A 173 -14.96 -10.63 4.34
C ASP A 173 -14.36 -9.44 3.58
N ALA A 174 -13.29 -8.85 4.12
CA ALA A 174 -12.57 -7.74 3.49
C ALA A 174 -11.55 -8.20 2.42
N LEU A 175 -11.24 -9.50 2.35
CA LEU A 175 -10.33 -10.04 1.35
C LEU A 175 -11.02 -10.07 -0.02
N SER A 176 -10.35 -9.51 -1.03
CA SER A 176 -10.89 -9.49 -2.40
C SER A 176 -10.91 -10.89 -3.02
N ASP A 177 -11.90 -11.18 -3.86
CA ASP A 177 -12.00 -12.45 -4.62
C ASP A 177 -10.81 -12.67 -5.56
N ASP A 178 -10.15 -11.59 -5.98
CA ASP A 178 -8.95 -11.60 -6.82
C ASP A 178 -7.65 -11.47 -6.02
N ALA A 179 -7.71 -11.69 -4.69
CA ALA A 179 -6.53 -11.72 -3.84
C ALA A 179 -5.55 -12.78 -4.33
N LEU A 180 -4.31 -12.34 -4.55
CA LEU A 180 -3.23 -13.23 -4.97
C LEU A 180 -2.57 -13.87 -3.75
N PRO A 181 -2.01 -15.09 -3.87
CA PRO A 181 -1.13 -15.63 -2.85
C PRO A 181 -0.04 -14.62 -2.49
N VAL A 182 0.11 -14.33 -1.20
CA VAL A 182 1.12 -13.35 -0.75
C VAL A 182 2.51 -13.88 -1.06
N ARG A 183 3.16 -13.27 -2.06
CA ARG A 183 4.56 -13.53 -2.38
C ARG A 183 5.44 -12.66 -1.49
N VAL A 184 6.10 -13.28 -0.52
CA VAL A 184 7.09 -12.64 0.34
C VAL A 184 8.29 -12.18 -0.50
N LEU A 185 8.73 -10.94 -0.28
CA LEU A 185 9.92 -10.38 -0.92
C LEU A 185 11.16 -11.23 -0.59
N ALA A 186 12.11 -11.33 -1.53
CA ALA A 186 13.25 -12.23 -1.39
C ALA A 186 14.04 -12.02 -0.07
N GLY A 187 14.26 -10.77 0.34
CA GLY A 187 14.94 -10.42 1.59
C GLY A 187 14.13 -10.64 2.87
N CYS A 188 12.86 -10.99 2.76
CA CYS A 188 11.95 -11.21 3.89
C CYS A 188 11.59 -12.69 4.10
N ARG A 189 12.07 -13.58 3.23
CA ARG A 189 11.91 -15.04 3.40
C ARG A 189 12.83 -15.49 4.53
N ARG A 190 12.24 -15.99 5.60
CA ARG A 190 12.96 -16.66 6.69
C ARG A 190 13.06 -18.15 6.44
#